data_AF-A0A3M1W6Y2-F1
#
_entry.id   AF-A0A3M1W6Y2-F1
#
_cell.length_a   1.000
_cell.length_b   1.000
_cell.length_c   1.000
_cell.angle_alpha   90.00
_cell.angle_beta   90.00
_cell.angle_gamma   90.00
#
_symmetry.space_group_name_H-M   'P 1'
#
loop_
_entity.id
_entity.type
_entity.pdbx_description
1 polymer ?
#
loop_
_entity_poly.entity_id
_entity_poly.type
_entity_poly.pdbx_seq_one_letter_code
_entity_poly.pdbx_strand_id
1 'polypeptide(L)'
;GDLASALGEEGAARARGLSPAQARWLVSRYGSRWSRLFEGSPWGTQPLGEEGIPLAAEVAWAVRQEHVRTLSDLLLRFRLPEIVADEEAAASMAARLLGELAGWSAARTEREWRRWRRERRQMYGGPEAGRDRP
;
A
#
# COMPACT_ATOMS: atom_id res chain seq x y z
N GLY A 1 19.11 7.91 -9.22
CA GLY A 1 19.55 8.81 -8.15
C GLY A 1 20.79 8.22 -7.53
N ASP A 2 21.75 9.05 -7.13
CA ASP A 2 22.94 8.57 -6.42
C ASP A 2 22.56 8.01 -5.04
N LEU A 3 23.29 7.00 -4.57
CA LEU A 3 23.09 6.32 -3.29
C LEU A 3 23.12 7.30 -2.12
N ALA A 4 24.00 8.31 -2.17
CA ALA A 4 24.08 9.35 -1.16
C ALA A 4 22.77 10.16 -1.06
N SER A 5 22.13 10.46 -2.19
CA SER A 5 20.83 11.13 -2.20
C SER A 5 19.74 10.23 -1.61
N ALA A 6 19.71 8.94 -1.94
CA ALA A 6 18.72 8.01 -1.39
C ALA A 6 18.84 7.88 0.14
N LEU A 7 20.06 7.77 0.67
CA LEU A 7 20.31 7.71 2.12
C LEU A 7 19.89 9.01 2.83
N GLY A 8 20.12 10.16 2.20
CA GLY A 8 19.64 11.46 2.68
C GLY A 8 18.11 11.53 2.77
N GLU A 9 17.42 11.09 1.71
CA GLU A 9 15.96 11.02 1.67
C GLU A 9 15.40 10.05 2.72
N GLU A 10 16.04 8.90 2.94
CA GLU A 10 15.65 7.97 4.00
C GLU A 10 15.87 8.55 5.40
N GLY A 11 16.90 9.38 5.58
CA GLY A 11 17.10 10.15 6.81
C GLY A 11 15.95 11.13 7.06
N ALA A 12 15.56 11.90 6.04
CA ALA A 12 14.44 12.84 6.12
C ALA A 12 13.10 12.12 6.37
N ALA A 13 12.87 10.98 5.74
CA ALA A 13 11.71 10.14 5.97
C ALA A 13 11.63 9.65 7.43
N ARG A 14 12.75 9.18 8.00
CA ARG A 14 12.82 8.78 9.41
C ARG A 14 12.61 9.94 10.38
N ALA A 15 13.14 11.13 10.07
CA ALA A 15 12.91 12.33 10.87
C ALA A 15 11.42 12.74 10.92
N ARG A 16 10.61 12.28 9.96
CA ARG A 16 9.15 12.43 9.96
C ARG A 16 8.41 11.36 10.81
N GLY A 17 9.13 10.45 11.45
CA GLY A 17 8.55 9.38 12.27
C GLY A 17 8.26 8.08 11.51
N LEU A 18 8.75 7.92 10.28
CA LEU A 18 8.63 6.66 9.54
C LEU A 18 9.62 5.62 10.07
N SER A 19 9.19 4.36 10.12
CA SER A 19 10.08 3.24 10.45
C SER A 19 11.18 3.09 9.38
N PRO A 20 12.31 2.44 9.67
CA PRO A 20 13.35 2.20 8.66
C PRO A 20 12.84 1.44 7.43
N ALA A 21 11.88 0.52 7.60
CA ALA A 21 11.28 -0.22 6.50
C ALA A 21 10.38 0.68 5.64
N GLN A 22 9.54 1.52 6.27
CA GLN A 22 8.69 2.48 5.58
C GLN A 22 9.51 3.54 4.84
N ALA A 23 10.57 4.08 5.47
CA ALA A 23 11.46 5.05 4.84
C ALA A 23 12.10 4.48 3.57
N ARG A 24 12.72 3.28 3.65
CA ARG A 24 13.28 2.59 2.49
C ARG A 24 12.23 2.32 1.41
N TRP A 25 11.05 1.84 1.81
CA TRP A 25 9.94 1.56 0.91
C TRP A 25 9.53 2.80 0.11
N LEU A 26 9.27 3.91 0.79
CA LEU A 26 8.80 5.13 0.15
C LEU A 26 9.87 5.78 -0.72
N VAL A 27 11.13 5.86 -0.26
CA VAL A 27 12.23 6.43 -1.05
C VAL A 27 12.52 5.58 -2.27
N SER A 28 12.50 4.24 -2.13
CA SER A 28 12.68 3.33 -3.26
C SER A 28 11.61 3.50 -4.34
N ARG A 29 10.34 3.71 -3.95
CA ARG A 29 9.22 3.84 -4.90
C ARG A 29 9.05 5.23 -5.48
N TYR A 30 9.12 6.25 -4.63
CA TYR A 30 8.73 7.61 -4.98
C TYR A 30 9.94 8.53 -5.18
N GLY A 31 11.15 8.08 -4.82
CA GLY A 31 12.35 8.89 -4.82
C GLY A 31 12.15 10.14 -3.96
N SER A 32 12.64 11.28 -4.44
CA SER A 32 12.45 12.58 -3.78
C SER A 32 10.99 13.06 -3.69
N ARG A 33 10.04 12.36 -4.31
CA ARG A 33 8.61 12.70 -4.23
C ARG A 33 7.90 12.07 -3.04
N TRP A 34 8.57 11.26 -2.21
CA TRP A 34 7.95 10.56 -1.08
C TRP A 34 7.23 11.51 -0.11
N SER A 35 7.77 12.71 0.10
CA SER A 35 7.18 13.70 1.02
C SER A 35 5.86 14.27 0.49
N ARG A 36 5.66 14.27 -0.84
CA ARG A 36 4.42 14.76 -1.47
C ARG A 36 3.23 13.83 -1.23
N LEU A 37 3.46 12.59 -0.81
CA LEU A 37 2.38 11.66 -0.44
C LEU A 37 1.49 12.21 0.67
N PHE A 38 2.05 13.04 1.54
CA PHE A 38 1.33 13.60 2.69
C PHE A 38 0.58 14.89 2.36
N GLU A 39 0.75 15.46 1.15
CA GLU A 39 0.11 16.71 0.76
C GLU A 39 -1.41 16.55 0.59
N GLY A 40 -2.17 17.06 1.56
CA GLY A 40 -3.63 16.94 1.60
C GLY A 40 -4.14 15.54 1.96
N SER A 41 -3.28 14.68 2.53
CA SER A 41 -3.67 13.37 3.06
C SER A 41 -3.95 13.49 4.56
N PRO A 42 -5.18 13.21 5.03
CA PRO A 42 -5.52 13.29 6.45
C PRO A 42 -4.89 12.16 7.29
N TRP A 43 -4.33 11.12 6.66
CA TRP A 43 -3.87 9.90 7.33
C TRP A 43 -2.40 9.96 7.79
N GLY A 44 -1.66 11.02 7.46
CA GLY A 44 -0.26 11.17 7.91
C GLY A 44 0.59 9.92 7.61
N THR A 45 1.32 9.42 8.61
CA THR A 45 2.18 8.23 8.51
C THR A 45 1.46 6.93 8.90
N GLN A 46 0.12 6.90 8.87
CA GLN A 46 -0.65 5.72 9.25
C GLN A 46 -0.38 4.54 8.28
N PRO A 47 0.04 3.37 8.79
CA PRO A 47 0.23 2.17 7.97
C PRO A 47 -1.10 1.54 7.54
N LEU A 48 -1.05 0.75 6.46
CA LEU A 48 -2.13 -0.15 6.06
C LEU A 48 -2.03 -1.45 6.87
N GLY A 49 -2.87 -1.58 7.90
CA GLY A 49 -2.75 -2.64 8.91
C GLY A 49 -1.78 -2.27 10.04
N GLU A 50 -1.81 -3.01 11.14
CA GLU A 50 -1.05 -2.66 12.37
C GLU A 50 0.47 -2.60 12.14
N GLU A 51 1.01 -3.52 11.34
CA GLU A 51 2.45 -3.61 11.02
C GLU A 51 2.75 -3.33 9.54
N GLY A 52 1.85 -2.63 8.84
CA GLY A 52 1.96 -2.38 7.41
C GLY A 52 3.18 -1.53 7.02
N ILE A 53 3.87 -1.95 5.95
CA ILE A 53 4.88 -1.12 5.30
C ILE A 53 4.22 -0.03 4.43
N PRO A 54 3.24 -0.35 3.57
CA PRO A 54 2.55 0.70 2.82
C PRO A 54 1.70 1.57 3.73
N LEU A 55 1.59 2.85 3.40
CA LEU A 55 0.84 3.84 4.16
C LEU A 55 -0.51 4.16 3.52
N ALA A 56 -1.47 4.56 4.34
CA ALA A 56 -2.76 5.09 3.88
C ALA A 56 -2.58 6.30 2.93
N ALA A 57 -1.55 7.12 3.15
CA ALA A 57 -1.20 8.23 2.26
C ALA A 57 -0.83 7.79 0.83
N GLU A 58 -0.27 6.59 0.66
CA GLU A 58 0.01 6.04 -0.68
C GLU A 58 -1.29 5.73 -1.43
N VAL A 59 -2.37 5.36 -0.74
CA VAL A 59 -3.70 5.14 -1.38
C VAL A 59 -4.24 6.46 -1.94
N ALA A 60 -4.15 7.53 -1.15
CA ALA A 60 -4.55 8.87 -1.59
C ALA A 60 -3.76 9.32 -2.83
N TRP A 61 -2.44 9.10 -2.81
CA TRP A 61 -1.57 9.38 -3.95
C TRP A 61 -1.95 8.54 -5.17
N ALA A 62 -2.17 7.24 -4.99
CA ALA A 62 -2.51 6.33 -6.08
C ALA A 62 -3.81 6.75 -6.79
N VAL A 63 -4.81 7.23 -6.04
CA VAL A 63 -6.06 7.76 -6.63
C VAL A 63 -5.80 9.08 -7.36
N ARG A 64 -5.11 10.03 -6.74
CA ARG A 64 -4.97 11.41 -7.24
C ARG A 64 -3.98 11.56 -8.38
N GLN A 65 -2.84 10.87 -8.30
CA GLN A 65 -1.69 11.05 -9.19
C GLN A 65 -1.49 9.88 -10.14
N GLU A 66 -1.95 8.68 -9.77
CA GLU A 66 -1.74 7.46 -10.56
C GLU A 66 -3.03 6.90 -11.16
N HIS A 67 -4.17 7.56 -10.90
CA HIS A 67 -5.50 7.23 -11.41
C HIS A 67 -5.94 5.78 -11.16
N VAL A 68 -5.52 5.18 -10.04
CA VAL A 68 -5.93 3.84 -9.65
C VAL A 68 -7.45 3.78 -9.46
N ARG A 69 -8.11 2.80 -10.13
CA ARG A 69 -9.59 2.66 -10.15
C ARG A 69 -10.11 1.32 -9.64
N THR A 70 -9.23 0.41 -9.26
CA THR A 70 -9.60 -0.93 -8.77
C THR A 70 -8.72 -1.30 -7.59
N LEU A 71 -9.25 -2.14 -6.71
CA LEU A 71 -8.49 -2.61 -5.55
C LEU A 71 -7.29 -3.45 -5.99
N SER A 72 -7.47 -4.34 -6.98
CA SER A 72 -6.39 -5.22 -7.44
C SER A 72 -5.21 -4.45 -8.03
N ASP A 73 -5.48 -3.40 -8.81
CA ASP A 73 -4.43 -2.50 -9.32
C ASP A 73 -3.64 -1.86 -8.18
N LEU A 74 -4.32 -1.35 -7.14
CA LEU A 74 -3.67 -0.80 -5.96
C LEU A 74 -2.74 -1.81 -5.26
N LEU A 75 -3.27 -2.99 -4.91
CA LEU A 75 -2.58 -3.96 -4.06
C LEU A 75 -1.42 -4.65 -4.77
N LEU A 76 -1.58 -4.95 -6.07
CA LEU A 76 -0.49 -5.47 -6.89
C LEU A 76 0.64 -4.45 -7.03
N ARG A 77 0.28 -3.16 -7.20
CA ARG A 77 1.27 -2.08 -7.27
C ARG A 77 2.03 -1.94 -5.95
N PHE A 78 1.38 -2.17 -4.81
CA PHE A 78 2.03 -2.20 -3.49
C PHE A 78 2.76 -3.51 -3.20
N ARG A 79 2.67 -4.52 -4.05
CA ARG A 79 3.19 -5.87 -3.76
C ARG A 79 2.72 -6.37 -2.38
N LEU A 80 1.49 -6.00 -2.00
CA LEU A 80 0.99 -6.23 -0.64
C LEU A 80 1.11 -7.71 -0.18
N PRO A 81 0.81 -8.71 -1.04
CA PRO A 81 0.97 -10.12 -0.68
C PRO A 81 2.41 -10.55 -0.34
N GLU A 82 3.41 -9.79 -0.79
CA GLU A 82 4.82 -10.11 -0.61
C GLU A 82 5.42 -9.45 0.63
N ILE A 83 4.80 -8.38 1.15
CA ILE A 83 5.45 -7.49 2.13
C ILE A 83 4.65 -7.30 3.42
N VAL A 84 3.40 -7.78 3.50
CA VAL A 84 2.55 -7.65 4.69
C VAL A 84 2.12 -9.04 5.17
N ALA A 85 2.37 -9.33 6.45
CA ALA A 85 2.02 -10.61 7.06
C ALA A 85 0.49 -10.83 7.13
N ASP A 86 -0.25 -9.85 7.67
CA ASP A 86 -1.71 -9.82 7.62
C ASP A 86 -2.22 -9.04 6.39
N GLU A 87 -2.04 -9.65 5.22
CA GLU A 87 -2.49 -9.06 3.96
C GLU A 87 -4.01 -8.85 3.92
N GLU A 88 -4.81 -9.72 4.56
CA GLU A 88 -6.27 -9.62 4.48
C GLU A 88 -6.77 -8.37 5.23
N ALA A 89 -6.25 -8.08 6.43
CA ALA A 89 -6.58 -6.86 7.15
C ALA A 89 -6.11 -5.60 6.40
N ALA A 90 -4.87 -5.59 5.90
CA ALA A 90 -4.33 -4.46 5.16
C ALA A 90 -5.08 -4.19 3.84
N ALA A 91 -5.44 -5.25 3.11
CA ALA A 91 -6.19 -5.15 1.87
C ALA A 91 -7.64 -4.71 2.10
N SER A 92 -8.27 -5.15 3.21
CA SER A 92 -9.59 -4.67 3.62
C SER A 92 -9.59 -3.18 3.97
N MET A 93 -8.57 -2.73 4.72
CA MET A 93 -8.37 -1.31 5.02
C MET A 93 -8.15 -0.49 3.74
N ALA A 94 -7.32 -0.98 2.82
CA ALA A 94 -7.08 -0.34 1.53
C ALA A 94 -8.35 -0.24 0.68
N ALA A 95 -9.20 -1.28 0.68
CA ALA A 95 -10.48 -1.27 -0.02
C ALA A 95 -11.42 -0.17 0.50
N ARG A 96 -11.49 -0.01 1.83
CA ARG A 96 -12.29 1.05 2.46
C ARG A 96 -11.80 2.44 2.08
N LEU A 97 -10.50 2.68 2.21
CA LEU A 97 -9.87 3.97 1.87
C LEU A 97 -10.02 4.30 0.38
N LEU A 98 -9.71 3.35 -0.50
CA LEU A 98 -9.86 3.52 -1.93
C LEU A 98 -11.32 3.79 -2.30
N GLY A 99 -12.26 3.08 -1.68
CA GLY A 99 -13.68 3.28 -1.89
C GLY A 99 -14.14 4.68 -1.50
N GLU A 100 -13.73 5.17 -0.33
CA GLU A 100 -14.02 6.54 0.13
C GLU A 100 -13.46 7.59 -0.85
N LEU A 101 -12.17 7.47 -1.17
CA LEU A 101 -11.46 8.41 -2.05
C LEU A 101 -11.99 8.43 -3.49
N ALA A 102 -12.41 7.28 -4.01
CA ALA A 102 -12.90 7.14 -5.38
C ALA A 102 -14.43 7.27 -5.51
N GLY A 103 -15.14 7.59 -4.41
CA GLY A 103 -16.59 7.80 -4.41
C GLY A 103 -17.40 6.52 -4.64
N TRP A 104 -16.93 5.38 -4.15
CA TRP A 104 -17.62 4.10 -4.31
C TRP A 104 -18.72 3.93 -3.28
N SER A 105 -19.81 3.31 -3.68
CA SER A 105 -20.79 2.79 -2.73
C SER A 105 -20.22 1.62 -1.95
N ALA A 106 -20.77 1.36 -0.76
CA ALA A 106 -20.41 0.18 0.04
C ALA A 106 -20.52 -1.13 -0.75
N ALA A 107 -21.56 -1.26 -1.60
CA ALA A 107 -21.74 -2.42 -2.46
C ALA A 107 -20.63 -2.59 -3.51
N ARG A 108 -20.09 -1.48 -4.04
CA ARG A 108 -18.93 -1.51 -4.95
C ARG A 108 -17.66 -1.87 -4.20
N THR A 109 -17.42 -1.27 -3.03
CA THR A 109 -16.26 -1.59 -2.18
C THR A 109 -16.23 -3.07 -1.83
N GLU A 110 -17.36 -3.64 -1.43
CA GLU A 110 -17.47 -5.07 -1.13
C GLU A 110 -17.30 -5.97 -2.37
N ARG A 111 -17.71 -5.50 -3.55
CA ARG A 111 -17.49 -6.23 -4.81
C ARG A 111 -15.99 -6.27 -5.17
N GLU A 112 -15.29 -5.14 -5.05
CA GLU A 112 -13.86 -5.05 -5.29
C GLU A 112 -13.07 -5.90 -4.28
N TRP A 113 -13.48 -5.86 -3.01
CA TRP A 113 -12.92 -6.72 -1.96
C TRP A 113 -13.05 -8.21 -2.30
N ARG A 114 -14.26 -8.68 -2.62
CA ARG A 114 -14.48 -10.09 -3.02
C ARG A 114 -13.76 -10.46 -4.31
N ARG A 115 -13.60 -9.51 -5.24
CA ARG A 115 -12.84 -9.71 -6.48
C ARG A 115 -11.37 -9.98 -6.17
N TRP A 116 -10.74 -9.11 -5.38
CA TRP A 116 -9.36 -9.29 -4.93
C TRP A 116 -9.15 -10.65 -4.26
N ARG A 117 -10.01 -11.04 -3.29
CA ARG A 117 -9.90 -12.35 -2.61
C ARG A 117 -9.98 -13.55 -3.56
N ARG A 118 -10.67 -13.43 -4.71
CA ARG A 118 -10.68 -14.49 -5.73
C ARG A 118 -9.40 -14.47 -6.56
N GLU A 119 -8.98 -13.31 -7.03
CA GLU A 119 -7.77 -13.13 -7.85
C GLU A 119 -6.51 -13.55 -7.09
N ARG A 120 -6.38 -13.14 -5.82
CA ARG A 120 -5.29 -13.57 -4.93
C ARG A 120 -5.19 -15.09 -4.84
N ARG A 121 -6.33 -15.78 -4.64
CA ARG A 121 -6.37 -17.25 -4.58
C ARG A 121 -5.95 -17.92 -5.88
N GLN A 122 -6.25 -17.32 -7.03
CA GLN A 122 -5.84 -17.84 -8.34
C GLN A 122 -4.35 -17.60 -8.61
N MET A 123 -3.80 -16.46 -8.17
CA MET A 123 -2.42 -16.08 -8.44
C MET A 123 -1.40 -16.74 -7.49
N TYR A 124 -1.74 -16.82 -6.20
CA TYR A 124 -0.82 -17.29 -5.14
C TYR A 124 -1.24 -18.61 -4.49
N GLY A 125 -2.36 -19.19 -4.92
CA GLY A 125 -2.97 -20.36 -4.29
C GLY A 125 -3.81 -20.03 -3.05
N GLY A 126 -4.47 -21.04 -2.48
CA GLY A 126 -5.13 -20.94 -1.18
C GLY A 126 -4.12 -20.98 -0.02
N PRO A 127 -4.57 -20.81 1.24
CA PRO A 127 -3.69 -20.89 2.43
C PRO A 127 -2.93 -22.23 2.57
N GLU A 128 -3.25 -23.24 1.76
CA GLU A 128 -2.54 -24.52 1.71
C GLU A 128 -1.27 -24.50 0.82
N ALA A 129 -1.12 -23.52 -0.07
CA ALA A 129 0.00 -23.45 -1.02
C ALA A 129 1.35 -23.01 -0.38
N GLY A 130 1.35 -22.64 0.90
CA GLY A 130 2.51 -22.18 1.64
C GLY A 130 3.24 -23.25 2.48
N ARG A 131 2.74 -24.50 2.53
CA ARG A 131 3.38 -25.57 3.34
C ARG A 131 4.41 -26.42 2.61
N ASP A 132 4.47 -26.36 1.28
CA ASP A 132 5.40 -27.15 0.47
C ASP A 132 6.23 -26.26 -0.47
N ARG A 133 7.17 -25.50 0.11
CA ARG A 133 8.40 -25.17 -0.62
C ARG A 133 9.59 -25.74 0.14
N PRO A 134 10.44 -26.55 -0.52
CA PRO A 134 11.62 -27.16 0.10
C PRO A 134 12.65 -26.13 0.56
#